data_AF-A0A1I0SKR0-F1
#
_entry.id   AF-A0A1I0SKR0-F1
#
_cell.length_a   1.000
_cell.length_b   1.000
_cell.length_c   1.000
_cell.angle_alpha   90.00
_cell.angle_beta   90.00
_cell.angle_gamma   90.00
#
_symmetry.space_group_name_H-M   'P 1'
#
loop_
_entity.id
_entity.type
_entity.pdbx_description
1 polymer ?
#
loop_
_entity_poly.entity_id
_entity_poly.type
_entity_poly.pdbx_seq_one_letter_code
_entity_poly.pdbx_strand_id
1 'polypeptide(L)'
;MLKTNRILYPKGIAIQAKQFARYIEPNDTHLVTVGEERYRVYRYEGALKGLDDAVVLLAWKADQPMTPEHLHCVLSTDRELSDEEILRYYAQRWSIECFFRQAKDQLKLDGY
;
A
#
# COMPACT_ATOMS: atom_id res chain seq x y z
N MET A 1 1.62 9.95 2.33
CA MET A 1 1.22 8.67 2.95
C MET A 1 -0.30 8.62 3.07
N LEU A 2 -0.96 7.76 2.31
CA LEU A 2 -2.31 7.32 2.69
C LEU A 2 -2.18 6.63 4.06
N LYS A 3 -2.88 7.12 5.08
CA LYS A 3 -2.82 6.54 6.43
C LYS A 3 -3.14 5.04 6.33
N THR A 4 -2.24 4.20 6.83
CA THR A 4 -2.40 2.74 7.02
C THR A 4 -3.60 2.40 7.94
N ASN A 5 -4.33 3.41 8.43
CA ASN A 5 -5.60 3.32 9.17
C ASN A 5 -6.83 3.01 8.29
N ARG A 6 -6.66 2.53 7.04
CA ARG A 6 -7.81 2.09 6.25
C ARG A 6 -8.43 0.84 6.87
N ILE A 7 -9.77 0.85 6.96
CA ILE A 7 -10.57 -0.29 7.41
C ILE A 7 -10.92 -1.14 6.19
N LEU A 8 -10.46 -2.39 6.22
CA LEU A 8 -10.81 -3.46 5.31
C LEU A 8 -11.99 -4.26 5.89
N TYR A 9 -12.72 -4.98 5.05
CA TYR A 9 -13.81 -5.87 5.45
C TYR A 9 -13.61 -7.32 4.96
N PRO A 10 -12.46 -7.96 5.23
CA PRO A 10 -12.27 -9.37 4.91
C PRO A 10 -13.37 -10.21 5.58
N LYS A 11 -14.09 -10.98 4.76
CA LYS A 11 -15.24 -11.80 5.21
C LYS A 11 -16.30 -10.99 5.98
N GLY A 12 -16.44 -9.69 5.69
CA GLY A 12 -17.40 -8.80 6.34
C GLY A 12 -16.97 -8.25 7.70
N ILE A 13 -15.76 -8.55 8.17
CA ILE A 13 -15.27 -8.10 9.48
C ILE A 13 -14.42 -6.84 9.32
N ALA A 14 -14.83 -5.76 9.98
CA ALA A 14 -14.07 -4.50 9.98
C ALA A 14 -12.72 -4.67 10.69
N ILE A 15 -11.61 -4.51 9.95
CA ILE A 15 -10.26 -4.59 10.49
C ILE A 15 -9.35 -3.55 9.83
N GLN A 16 -8.47 -2.92 10.60
CA GLN A 16 -7.45 -2.03 10.05
C GLN A 16 -6.46 -2.82 9.20
N ALA A 17 -6.06 -2.30 8.04
CA ALA A 17 -5.05 -2.92 7.18
C ALA A 17 -3.76 -3.27 7.96
N LYS A 18 -3.34 -2.39 8.87
CA LYS A 18 -2.18 -2.63 9.76
C LYS A 18 -2.36 -3.83 10.71
N GLN A 19 -3.57 -4.06 11.21
CA GLN A 19 -3.88 -5.23 12.05
C GLN A 19 -4.01 -6.48 11.19
N PHE A 20 -4.66 -6.37 10.03
CA PHE A 20 -4.83 -7.47 9.09
C PHE A 20 -3.49 -8.01 8.59
N ALA A 21 -2.53 -7.13 8.31
CA ALA A 21 -1.16 -7.47 7.93
C ALA A 21 -0.42 -8.41 8.89
N ARG A 22 -0.81 -8.44 10.18
CA ARG A 22 -0.19 -9.32 11.17
C ARG A 22 -0.58 -10.80 10.99
N TYR A 23 -1.65 -11.04 10.24
CA TYR A 23 -2.16 -12.38 9.93
C TYR A 23 -1.72 -12.86 8.54
N ILE A 24 -0.96 -12.05 7.79
CA ILE A 24 -0.47 -12.40 6.46
C ILE A 24 0.91 -13.03 6.62
N GLU A 25 1.04 -14.29 6.20
CA GLU A 25 2.31 -14.98 6.16
C GLU A 25 3.00 -14.78 4.80
N PRO A 26 4.32 -14.97 4.72
CA PRO A 26 5.05 -14.95 3.45
C PRO A 26 4.41 -15.78 2.33
N ASN A 27 3.83 -16.92 2.70
CA ASN A 27 3.24 -17.86 1.75
C ASN A 27 1.89 -17.39 1.19
N ASP A 28 1.23 -16.43 1.85
CA ASP A 28 0.03 -15.75 1.35
C ASP A 28 0.38 -14.63 0.35
N THR A 29 1.66 -14.31 0.20
CA THR A 29 2.14 -13.25 -0.70
C THR A 29 2.80 -13.82 -1.95
N HIS A 30 2.80 -13.03 -3.00
CA HIS A 30 3.59 -13.31 -4.20
C HIS A 30 4.60 -12.18 -4.43
N LEU A 31 5.67 -12.48 -5.17
CA LEU A 31 6.70 -11.49 -5.49
C LEU A 31 6.33 -10.73 -6.76
N VAL A 32 6.37 -9.40 -6.67
CA VAL A 32 6.17 -8.48 -7.79
C VAL A 32 7.44 -7.64 -7.94
N THR A 33 7.93 -7.50 -9.16
CA THR A 33 9.12 -6.68 -9.46
C THR A 33 8.67 -5.43 -10.19
N VAL A 34 9.04 -4.25 -9.70
CA VAL A 34 8.69 -2.96 -10.31
C VAL A 34 9.98 -2.18 -10.52
N GLY A 35 10.46 -2.15 -11.77
CA GLY A 35 11.78 -1.62 -12.08
C GLY A 35 12.87 -2.49 -11.44
N GLU A 36 13.72 -1.88 -10.61
CA GLU A 36 14.80 -2.56 -9.89
C GLU A 36 14.36 -3.08 -8.51
N GLU A 37 13.19 -2.66 -8.02
CA GLU A 37 12.69 -2.98 -6.69
C GLU A 37 11.79 -4.23 -6.72
N ARG A 38 11.90 -5.06 -5.67
CA ARG A 38 11.07 -6.25 -5.48
C ARG A 38 10.19 -6.11 -4.25
N TYR A 39 8.94 -6.52 -4.39
CA TYR A 39 7.93 -6.43 -3.35
C TYR A 39 7.27 -7.78 -3.11
N ARG A 40 6.99 -8.09 -1.84
CA ARG A 40 6.01 -9.10 -1.46
C ARG A 40 4.66 -8.45 -1.39
N VAL A 41 3.68 -9.02 -2.09
CA VAL A 41 2.37 -8.41 -2.28
C VAL A 41 1.28 -9.38 -1.88
N TYR A 42 0.35 -8.88 -1.08
CA TYR A 42 -0.93 -9.50 -0.83
C TYR A 42 -2.02 -8.63 -1.47
N ARG A 43 -2.84 -9.24 -2.33
CA ARG A 43 -3.97 -8.58 -2.98
C ARG A 43 -5.24 -8.84 -2.17
N TYR A 44 -5.81 -7.79 -1.62
CA TYR A 44 -7.16 -7.79 -1.04
C TYR A 44 -8.14 -7.21 -2.05
N GLU A 45 -9.19 -7.94 -2.38
CA GLU A 45 -10.27 -7.45 -3.24
C GLU A 45 -11.58 -7.46 -2.45
N GLY A 46 -12.28 -6.33 -2.45
CA GLY A 46 -13.60 -6.23 -1.88
C GLY A 46 -13.90 -4.89 -1.22
N ALA A 47 -14.91 -4.91 -0.36
CA ALA A 47 -15.46 -3.71 0.23
C ALA A 47 -14.48 -2.99 1.16
N LEU A 48 -14.52 -1.67 1.07
CA LEU A 48 -13.82 -0.71 1.90
C LEU A 48 -14.84 0.28 2.45
N LYS A 49 -14.48 1.00 3.50
CA LYS A 49 -15.36 2.04 4.05
C LYS A 49 -15.62 3.12 3.00
N GLY A 50 -16.81 3.11 2.40
CA GLY A 50 -17.25 4.06 1.36
C GLY A 50 -17.02 3.63 -0.09
N LEU A 51 -16.50 2.42 -0.34
CA LEU A 51 -16.32 1.85 -1.67
C LEU A 51 -16.75 0.38 -1.62
N ASP A 52 -17.75 0.02 -2.41
CA ASP A 52 -18.32 -1.34 -2.40
C ASP A 52 -17.31 -2.38 -2.90
N ASP A 53 -16.45 -1.96 -3.82
CA ASP A 53 -15.48 -2.84 -4.44
C ASP A 53 -14.23 -2.08 -4.88
N ALA A 54 -13.09 -2.47 -4.31
CA ALA A 54 -11.79 -1.98 -4.72
C ALA A 54 -10.71 -3.02 -4.40
N VAL A 55 -9.52 -2.79 -4.98
CA VAL A 55 -8.32 -3.59 -4.73
C VAL A 55 -7.42 -2.83 -3.77
N VAL A 56 -7.00 -3.49 -2.69
CA VAL A 56 -5.95 -3.01 -1.80
C VAL A 56 -4.77 -3.96 -1.87
N LEU A 57 -3.64 -3.44 -2.31
CA LEU A 57 -2.38 -4.15 -2.21
C LEU A 57 -1.74 -3.83 -0.86
N LEU A 58 -1.45 -4.86 -0.09
CA LEU A 58 -0.55 -4.80 1.04
C LEU A 58 0.82 -5.24 0.54
N ALA A 59 1.76 -4.30 0.50
CA ALA A 59 3.08 -4.50 -0.08
C ALA A 59 4.19 -4.25 0.94
N TRP A 60 5.21 -5.10 0.90
CA TRP A 60 6.46 -4.95 1.65
C TRP A 60 7.62 -5.08 0.69
N LYS A 61 8.71 -4.34 0.90
CA LYS A 61 9.93 -4.62 0.14
C LYS A 61 10.43 -6.01 0.44
N ALA A 62 10.94 -6.72 -0.57
CA ALA A 62 11.40 -8.10 -0.43
C ALA A 62 12.63 -8.22 0.49
N ASP A 63 13.42 -7.16 0.66
CA ASP A 63 14.55 -7.13 1.60
C ASP A 63 14.13 -6.74 3.04
N GLN A 64 12.89 -6.28 3.23
CA GLN A 64 12.39 -5.82 4.52
C GLN A 64 11.53 -6.89 5.21
N PRO A 65 11.49 -6.90 6.55
CA PRO A 65 10.63 -7.81 7.26
C PRO A 65 9.16 -7.44 7.04
N MET A 66 8.27 -8.44 7.01
CA MET A 66 6.82 -8.27 6.86
C MET A 66 6.17 -7.77 8.17
N THR A 67 6.70 -6.68 8.72
CA THR A 67 6.14 -6.00 9.89
C THR A 67 5.17 -4.92 9.45
N PRO A 68 4.21 -4.55 10.33
CA PRO A 68 3.26 -3.47 10.03
C PRO A 68 3.90 -2.08 9.90
N GLU A 69 5.19 -1.93 10.21
CA GLU A 69 5.97 -0.68 10.05
C GLU A 69 6.48 -0.50 8.63
N HIS A 70 6.79 -1.60 7.94
CA HIS A 70 7.23 -1.63 6.55
C HIS A 70 6.07 -1.88 5.57
N LEU A 71 4.84 -1.90 6.08
CA LEU A 71 3.64 -2.11 5.28
C LEU A 71 3.32 -0.85 4.47
N HIS A 72 3.26 -1.03 3.15
CA HIS A 72 2.73 -0.07 2.21
C HIS A 72 1.36 -0.53 1.72
N CYS A 73 0.32 0.27 1.94
CA CYS A 73 -1.01 0.00 1.41
C CYS A 73 -1.26 0.85 0.16
N VAL A 74 -1.56 0.20 -0.96
CA VAL A 74 -1.92 0.85 -2.22
C VAL A 74 -3.38 0.52 -2.53
N LEU A 75 -4.18 1.54 -2.84
CA LEU A 75 -5.55 1.37 -3.31
C LEU A 75 -5.59 1.50 -4.83
N SER A 76 -6.24 0.55 -5.48
CA SER A 76 -6.78 0.71 -6.83
C SER A 76 -8.31 0.59 -6.79
N THR A 77 -9.00 1.47 -7.49
CA THR A 77 -10.45 1.32 -7.78
C THR A 77 -10.68 0.53 -9.07
N ASP A 78 -9.63 0.36 -9.86
CA ASP A 78 -9.64 -0.42 -11.08
C ASP A 78 -9.15 -1.84 -10.77
N ARG A 79 -10.02 -2.83 -10.99
CA ARG A 79 -9.76 -4.24 -10.70
C ARG A 79 -9.05 -4.97 -11.82
N GLU A 80 -9.11 -4.42 -13.02
CA GLU A 80 -8.52 -5.03 -14.21
C GLU A 80 -7.01 -4.83 -14.23
N LEU A 81 -6.52 -3.85 -13.46
CA LEU A 81 -5.09 -3.65 -13.26
C LEU A 81 -4.44 -4.81 -12.51
N SER A 82 -3.30 -5.24 -13.07
CA SER A 82 -2.40 -6.20 -12.43
C SER A 82 -1.67 -5.56 -11.25
N ASP A 83 -1.19 -6.38 -10.33
CA ASP A 83 -0.54 -5.91 -9.11
C ASP A 83 0.75 -5.12 -9.41
N GLU A 84 1.48 -5.53 -10.46
CA GLU A 84 2.62 -4.78 -11.00
C GLU A 84 2.23 -3.39 -11.51
N GLU A 85 1.17 -3.28 -12.30
CA GLU A 85 0.70 -2.01 -12.87
C GLU A 85 0.24 -1.07 -11.76
N ILE A 86 -0.53 -1.58 -10.79
CA ILE A 86 -0.97 -0.80 -9.61
C ILE A 86 0.24 -0.27 -8.85
N LEU A 87 1.24 -1.12 -8.58
CA LEU A 87 2.46 -0.70 -7.89
C LEU A 87 3.30 0.26 -8.73
N ARG A 88 3.36 0.08 -10.05
CA ARG A 88 4.09 0.96 -10.98
C ARG A 88 3.51 2.36 -11.00
N TYR A 89 2.18 2.47 -11.13
CA TYR A 89 1.48 3.75 -11.01
C TYR A 89 1.72 4.40 -9.64
N TYR A 90 1.74 3.59 -8.58
CA TYR A 90 2.02 4.09 -7.24
C TYR A 90 3.47 4.54 -7.05
N ALA A 91 4.44 3.83 -7.61
CA ALA A 91 5.87 4.18 -7.54
C ALA A 91 6.13 5.54 -8.20
N GLN A 92 5.52 5.80 -9.36
CA GLN A 92 5.59 7.12 -10.01
C GLN A 92 5.01 8.22 -9.11
N ARG A 93 3.87 7.97 -8.46
CA ARG A 93 3.25 8.92 -7.53
C ARG A 93 4.07 9.11 -6.26
N TRP A 94 4.74 8.07 -5.78
CA TRP A 94 5.61 8.15 -4.61
C TRP A 94 6.81 9.06 -4.86
N SER A 95 7.47 8.94 -6.02
CA SER A 95 8.56 9.84 -6.41
C SER A 95 8.13 11.31 -6.37
N ILE A 96 6.89 11.59 -6.79
CA ILE A 96 6.30 12.93 -6.72
C ILE A 96 6.05 13.35 -5.26
N GLU A 97 5.45 12.50 -4.41
CA GLU A 97 5.23 12.82 -2.99
C GLU A 97 6.56 13.06 -2.24
N CYS A 98 7.59 12.24 -2.50
CA CYS A 98 8.93 12.40 -1.93
C CYS A 98 9.58 13.71 -2.38
N PHE A 99 9.43 14.09 -3.65
CA PHE A 99 9.90 15.38 -4.16
C PHE A 99 9.21 16.55 -3.43
N PHE A 100 7.89 16.54 -3.32
CA PHE A 100 7.15 17.59 -2.61
C PHE A 100 7.46 17.63 -1.10
N ARG A 101 7.70 16.48 -0.47
CA ARG A 101 8.11 16.43 0.94
C ARG A 101 9.48 17.06 1.14
N GLN A 102 10.46 16.71 0.31
CA GLN A 102 11.79 17.31 0.33
C GLN A 102 11.73 18.81 0.03
N ALA A 103 10.95 19.22 -0.97
CA ALA A 103 10.75 20.63 -1.28
C ALA A 103 10.18 21.41 -0.09
N LYS A 104 9.20 20.86 0.63
CA LYS A 104 8.61 21.48 1.84
C LYS A 104 9.56 21.51 3.02
N ASP A 105 10.33 20.45 3.24
CA ASP A 105 11.35 20.37 4.29
C ASP A 105 12.47 21.39 4.04
N GLN A 106 12.94 21.50 2.79
CA GLN A 106 13.91 22.52 2.39
C GLN A 106 13.35 23.94 2.42
N LEU A 107 12.04 24.13 2.20
CA LEU A 107 11.42 25.46 2.28
C LEU A 107 11.10 25.93 3.70
N LYS A 108 11.27 25.10 4.74
CA LYS A 108 10.87 25.39 6.15
C LYS A 108 9.64 26.30 6.23
N LEU A 109 8.50 25.83 5.71
CA LEU A 109 7.19 26.37 6.08
C LEU A 109 6.77 25.74 7.42
N ASP A 110 7.62 25.87 8.44
CA ASP A 110 7.31 25.51 9.81
C ASP A 110 7.08 26.83 10.56
N GLY A 111 5.82 27.24 10.65
CA GLY A 111 5.45 28.50 11.28
C GLY A 111 4.07 28.98 10.89
N TYR A 112 3.06 28.47 11.60
CA TYR A 112 1.94 29.28 12.07
C TYR A 112 1.36 28.69 13.36
#